data_AF-A0A8T3TJ71-F1
#
_entry.id   AF-A0A8T3TJ71-F1
#
_cell.length_a   1.000
_cell.length_b   1.000
_cell.length_c   1.000
_cell.angle_alpha   90.00
_cell.angle_beta   90.00
_cell.angle_gamma   90.00
#
_symmetry.space_group_name_H-M   'P 1'
#
loop_
_entity.id
_entity.type
_entity.pdbx_description
1 polymer ?
#
loop_
_entity_poly.entity_id
_entity_poly.type
_entity_poly.pdbx_seq_one_letter_code
_entity_poly.pdbx_strand_id
1 'polypeptide(L)'
;GHGADITWDPGLTAAVDFEAELAVVIGRTARLVTEAEALDFVLGYTCLNDVSARDLQYADKQFVRAKSLDTFTPMGPALVTADEIPEPQALGIRCLVNGEVMQESSTAQMVHGVAALIAFCSRAFTLEPGDIIATGTPSGVGWFRDPKRMLRDGDEVTVEIERVGRLVNRCREE
;
A
#
# COMPACT_ATOMS: atom_id res chain seq x y z
N GLY A 1 -9.60 -6.45 -3.98
CA GLY A 1 -8.73 -7.58 -3.59
C GLY A 1 -7.98 -8.11 -4.80
N HIS A 2 -7.14 -9.14 -4.66
CA HIS A 2 -6.41 -9.73 -5.79
C HIS A 2 -7.35 -10.23 -6.91
N GLY A 3 -7.01 -9.91 -8.15
CA GLY A 3 -7.79 -10.26 -9.35
C GLY A 3 -9.01 -9.39 -9.62
N ALA A 4 -9.38 -8.49 -8.71
CA ALA A 4 -10.45 -7.52 -8.95
C ALA A 4 -9.95 -6.35 -9.80
N ASP A 5 -10.87 -5.63 -10.42
CA ASP A 5 -10.54 -4.44 -11.20
C ASP A 5 -10.31 -3.22 -10.27
N ILE A 6 -9.43 -2.32 -10.69
CA ILE A 6 -9.30 -0.94 -10.19
C ILE A 6 -10.06 -0.06 -11.18
N THR A 7 -11.13 0.58 -10.74
CA THR A 7 -12.05 1.34 -11.59
C THR A 7 -12.03 2.83 -11.25
N TRP A 8 -12.27 3.69 -12.25
CA TRP A 8 -12.51 5.12 -12.03
C TRP A 8 -13.32 5.74 -13.18
N ASP A 9 -14.09 6.78 -12.86
CA ASP A 9 -14.74 7.64 -13.85
C ASP A 9 -13.71 8.62 -14.46
N PRO A 10 -13.46 8.61 -15.78
CA PRO A 10 -12.54 9.55 -16.44
C PRO A 10 -13.02 11.00 -16.39
N GLY A 11 -14.32 11.24 -16.15
CA GLY A 11 -14.88 12.56 -15.86
C GLY A 11 -14.54 13.06 -14.45
N LEU A 12 -14.18 12.17 -13.53
CA LEU A 12 -13.79 12.49 -12.16
C LEU A 12 -12.27 12.67 -12.01
N THR A 13 -11.46 11.77 -12.57
CA THR A 13 -9.99 11.84 -12.51
C THR A 13 -9.35 11.34 -13.80
N ALA A 14 -8.26 12.00 -14.21
CA ALA A 14 -7.44 11.61 -15.36
C ALA A 14 -6.01 11.25 -14.95
N ALA A 15 -5.75 11.12 -13.64
CA ALA A 15 -4.41 11.05 -13.08
C ALA A 15 -4.30 9.98 -11.99
N VAL A 16 -4.69 8.74 -12.31
CA VAL A 16 -4.60 7.60 -11.39
C VAL A 16 -3.19 7.02 -11.36
N ASP A 17 -2.62 6.88 -10.16
CA ASP A 17 -1.25 6.43 -9.90
C ASP A 17 -1.23 5.15 -9.06
N PHE A 18 -0.10 4.44 -9.09
CA PHE A 18 0.16 3.23 -8.29
C PHE A 18 1.17 3.52 -7.18
N GLU A 19 1.01 2.82 -6.05
CA GLU A 19 1.89 2.93 -4.88
C GLU A 19 2.00 1.54 -4.22
N ALA A 20 3.05 0.78 -4.54
CA ALA A 20 3.30 -0.50 -3.87
C ALA A 20 3.66 -0.31 -2.40
N GLU A 21 2.92 -0.96 -1.50
CA GLU A 21 3.15 -0.88 -0.05
C GLU A 21 3.08 -2.23 0.64
N LEU A 22 3.91 -2.39 1.68
CA LEU A 22 3.66 -3.37 2.73
C LEU A 22 2.49 -2.86 3.59
N ALA A 23 1.48 -3.68 3.79
CA ALA A 23 0.42 -3.41 4.75
C ALA A 23 0.57 -4.32 5.98
N VAL A 24 0.34 -3.73 7.15
CA VAL A 24 0.41 -4.41 8.45
C VAL A 24 -1.00 -4.56 8.99
N VAL A 25 -1.39 -5.78 9.36
CA VAL A 25 -2.69 -6.05 9.98
C VAL A 25 -2.52 -6.24 11.47
N ILE A 26 -3.24 -5.47 12.27
CA ILE A 26 -3.22 -5.57 13.73
C ILE A 26 -4.02 -6.79 14.18
N GLY A 27 -3.45 -7.60 15.07
CA GLY A 27 -4.07 -8.81 15.62
C GLY A 27 -4.59 -8.64 17.05
N ARG A 28 -4.07 -7.65 17.78
CA ARG A 28 -4.41 -7.40 19.19
C ARG A 28 -4.55 -5.90 19.41
N THR A 29 -5.52 -5.49 20.23
CA THR A 29 -5.73 -4.08 20.58
C THR A 29 -4.43 -3.47 21.11
N ALA A 30 -4.00 -2.36 20.50
CA ALA A 30 -2.77 -1.65 20.84
C ALA A 30 -3.06 -0.18 21.16
N ARG A 31 -2.61 0.28 22.32
CA ARG A 31 -2.71 1.69 22.74
C ARG A 31 -1.47 2.08 23.53
N LEU A 32 -0.84 3.18 23.15
CA LEU A 32 0.39 3.68 23.80
C LEU A 32 1.49 2.61 23.87
N VAL A 33 1.63 1.78 22.83
CA VAL A 33 2.63 0.70 22.81
C VAL A 33 4.00 1.27 22.48
N THR A 34 5.04 0.68 23.07
CA THR A 34 6.42 1.04 22.72
C THR A 34 6.85 0.39 21.41
N GLU A 35 7.87 0.93 20.75
CA GLU A 35 8.41 0.34 19.52
C GLU A 35 8.95 -1.07 19.75
N ALA A 36 9.55 -1.34 20.91
CA ALA A 36 10.09 -2.67 21.25
C ALA A 36 9.01 -3.76 21.39
N GLU A 37 7.79 -3.38 21.75
CA GLU A 37 6.65 -4.29 21.94
C GLU A 37 5.73 -4.33 20.71
N ALA A 38 5.87 -3.39 19.79
CA ALA A 38 4.89 -3.12 18.74
C ALA A 38 4.58 -4.33 17.85
N LEU A 39 5.59 -5.14 17.52
CA LEU A 39 5.41 -6.30 16.64
C LEU A 39 4.60 -7.43 17.29
N ASP A 40 4.50 -7.49 18.63
CA ASP A 40 3.70 -8.48 19.36
C ASP A 40 2.19 -8.30 19.18
N PHE A 41 1.78 -7.18 18.57
CA PHE A 41 0.40 -6.83 18.28
C PHE A 41 0.02 -7.09 16.82
N VAL A 42 0.97 -7.50 15.97
CA VAL A 42 0.74 -7.72 14.55
C VAL A 42 0.17 -9.12 14.32
N LEU A 43 -0.92 -9.20 13.54
CA LEU A 43 -1.46 -10.46 13.03
C LEU A 43 -0.61 -10.98 11.86
N GLY A 44 -0.28 -10.09 10.93
CA GLY A 44 0.47 -10.42 9.74
C GLY A 44 0.61 -9.27 8.77
N TYR A 45 1.09 -9.61 7.57
CA TYR A 45 1.43 -8.69 6.50
C TYR A 45 0.78 -9.09 5.18
N THR A 46 0.45 -8.10 4.34
CA THR A 46 -0.07 -8.33 2.99
C THR A 46 0.44 -7.27 2.01
N CYS A 47 0.30 -7.49 0.71
CA CYS A 47 0.56 -6.45 -0.28
C CYS A 47 -0.63 -5.49 -0.32
N LEU A 48 -0.34 -4.22 -0.54
CA LEU A 48 -1.33 -3.16 -0.76
C LEU A 48 -0.88 -2.28 -1.92
N ASN A 49 -1.83 -1.79 -2.70
CA ASN A 49 -1.61 -0.70 -3.64
C ASN A 49 -2.38 0.54 -3.14
N ASP A 50 -1.70 1.62 -2.78
CA ASP A 50 -2.34 2.87 -2.34
C ASP A 50 -2.66 3.74 -3.57
N VAL A 51 -3.65 3.29 -4.34
CA VAL A 51 -4.03 3.89 -5.62
C VAL A 51 -4.45 5.34 -5.39
N SER A 52 -3.91 6.25 -6.20
CA SER A 52 -4.01 7.68 -5.93
C SER A 52 -4.42 8.47 -7.17
N ALA A 53 -5.56 9.17 -7.09
CA ALA A 53 -5.97 10.17 -8.08
C ALA A 53 -5.24 11.49 -7.81
N ARG A 54 -4.09 11.71 -8.47
CA ARG A 54 -3.16 12.79 -8.16
C ARG A 54 -3.74 14.18 -8.39
N ASP A 55 -4.50 14.36 -9.46
CA ASP A 55 -5.22 15.61 -9.73
C ASP A 55 -6.12 16.00 -8.55
N LEU A 56 -6.87 15.06 -7.99
CA LEU A 56 -7.69 15.26 -6.81
C LEU A 56 -6.84 15.51 -5.56
N GLN A 57 -5.75 14.77 -5.39
CA GLN A 57 -4.85 14.88 -4.24
C GLN A 57 -4.27 16.28 -4.10
N TYR A 58 -3.80 16.85 -5.22
CA TYR A 58 -3.23 18.20 -5.25
C TYR A 58 -4.29 19.30 -5.16
N ALA A 59 -5.48 19.07 -5.73
CA ALA A 59 -6.58 20.03 -5.64
C ALA A 59 -7.12 20.16 -4.20
N ASP A 60 -7.31 19.05 -3.51
CA ASP A 60 -7.96 19.01 -2.20
C ASP A 60 -7.01 19.34 -1.04
N LYS A 61 -5.70 19.16 -1.23
CA LYS A 61 -4.63 19.26 -0.20
C LYS A 61 -4.73 18.24 0.94
N GLN A 62 -5.91 17.68 1.21
CA GLN A 62 -6.12 16.50 2.04
C GLN A 62 -6.24 15.29 1.14
N PHE A 63 -5.69 14.15 1.55
CA PHE A 63 -5.53 13.01 0.63
C PHE A 63 -6.71 12.04 0.63
N VAL A 64 -7.64 12.17 1.58
CA VAL A 64 -8.73 11.21 1.79
C VAL A 64 -9.50 10.92 0.51
N ARG A 65 -10.06 11.94 -0.16
CA ARG A 65 -10.87 11.72 -1.37
C ARG A 65 -10.07 11.10 -2.51
N ALA A 66 -8.81 11.51 -2.68
CA ALA A 66 -7.95 11.06 -3.77
C ALA A 66 -7.50 9.60 -3.64
N LYS A 67 -7.56 9.03 -2.44
CA LYS A 67 -7.11 7.66 -2.11
C LYS A 67 -8.24 6.73 -1.66
N SER A 68 -9.47 7.22 -1.68
CA SER A 68 -10.65 6.49 -1.18
C SER A 68 -11.77 6.40 -2.21
N LEU A 69 -11.45 6.52 -3.50
CA LEU A 69 -12.41 6.13 -4.54
C LEU A 69 -12.65 4.63 -4.44
N ASP A 70 -13.80 4.17 -4.94
CA ASP A 70 -14.10 2.74 -4.96
C ASP A 70 -12.94 2.00 -5.64
N THR A 71 -12.58 0.83 -5.10
CA THR A 71 -11.45 -0.02 -5.55
C THR A 71 -10.02 0.49 -5.29
N PHE A 72 -9.80 1.70 -4.75
CA PHE A 72 -8.45 2.30 -4.64
C PHE A 72 -7.54 1.76 -3.52
N THR A 73 -7.98 0.72 -2.81
CA THR A 73 -7.16 0.04 -1.80
C THR A 73 -7.19 -1.47 -2.00
N PRO A 74 -6.74 -2.01 -3.15
CA PRO A 74 -6.65 -3.44 -3.31
C PRO A 74 -5.56 -3.98 -2.37
N MET A 75 -5.89 -5.10 -1.74
CA MET A 75 -5.02 -5.84 -0.84
C MET A 75 -5.03 -7.33 -1.17
N GLY A 76 -3.97 -8.04 -0.79
CA GLY A 76 -3.84 -9.49 -0.96
C GLY A 76 -2.47 -9.89 -1.52
N PRO A 77 -2.33 -11.07 -2.15
CA PRO A 77 -3.36 -12.10 -2.33
C PRO A 77 -3.66 -12.88 -1.05
N ALA A 78 -2.77 -12.81 -0.06
CA ALA A 78 -2.88 -13.50 1.21
C ALA A 78 -2.46 -12.57 2.35
N LEU A 79 -2.88 -12.92 3.56
CA LEU A 79 -2.32 -12.41 4.80
C LEU A 79 -1.30 -13.44 5.30
N VAL A 80 -0.02 -13.07 5.34
CA VAL A 80 1.05 -13.92 5.87
C VAL A 80 1.25 -13.57 7.33
N THR A 81 1.19 -14.57 8.21
CA THR A 81 1.22 -14.33 9.66
C THR A 81 2.59 -13.82 10.12
N ALA A 82 2.61 -13.10 11.24
CA ALA A 82 3.82 -12.45 11.73
C ALA A 82 4.97 -13.44 12.04
N ASP A 83 4.67 -14.68 12.45
CA ASP A 83 5.67 -15.73 12.69
C ASP A 83 6.35 -16.22 11.41
N GLU A 84 5.65 -16.14 10.26
CA GLU A 84 6.22 -16.42 8.95
C GLU A 84 7.05 -15.26 8.38
N ILE A 85 7.02 -14.05 8.99
CA ILE A 85 7.84 -12.90 8.64
C ILE A 85 8.33 -12.21 9.93
N PRO A 86 9.35 -12.78 10.61
CA PRO A 86 9.83 -12.25 11.88
C PRO A 86 10.59 -10.92 11.73
N GLU A 87 11.07 -10.60 10.53
CA GLU A 87 11.79 -9.35 10.22
C GLU A 87 11.11 -8.61 9.07
N PRO A 88 10.11 -7.74 9.35
CA PRO A 88 9.36 -7.02 8.33
C PRO A 88 10.18 -5.94 7.61
N GLN A 89 11.34 -5.53 8.14
CA GLN A 89 12.24 -4.56 7.51
C GLN A 89 13.29 -5.22 6.59
N ALA A 90 13.13 -6.49 6.23
CA ALA A 90 14.05 -7.18 5.31
C ALA A 90 13.31 -7.88 4.15
N LEU A 91 12.37 -7.19 3.51
CA LEU A 91 11.60 -7.70 2.37
C LEU A 91 11.92 -6.91 1.10
N GLY A 92 12.09 -7.58 -0.03
CA GLY A 92 12.02 -6.95 -1.34
C GLY A 92 10.58 -6.51 -1.67
N ILE A 93 10.43 -5.33 -2.30
CA ILE A 93 9.15 -4.80 -2.76
C ILE A 93 9.25 -4.28 -4.19
N ARG A 94 8.26 -4.60 -5.03
CA ARG A 94 8.17 -4.15 -6.43
C ARG A 94 6.76 -3.76 -6.84
N CYS A 95 6.69 -2.83 -7.78
CA CYS A 95 5.48 -2.54 -8.56
C CYS A 95 5.78 -2.72 -10.04
N LEU A 96 4.92 -3.44 -10.76
CA LEU A 96 5.01 -3.60 -12.20
C LEU A 96 3.72 -3.12 -12.86
N VAL A 97 3.84 -2.47 -14.01
CA VAL A 97 2.69 -2.12 -14.87
C VAL A 97 2.90 -2.79 -16.22
N ASN A 98 2.00 -3.69 -16.62
CA ASN A 98 2.12 -4.54 -17.81
C ASN A 98 3.46 -5.30 -17.88
N GLY A 99 3.97 -5.73 -16.73
CA GLY A 99 5.25 -6.43 -16.61
C GLY A 99 6.50 -5.55 -16.64
N GLU A 100 6.36 -4.23 -16.86
CA GLU A 100 7.47 -3.28 -16.73
C GLU A 100 7.64 -2.84 -15.28
N VAL A 101 8.86 -2.94 -14.74
CA VAL A 101 9.16 -2.56 -13.35
C VAL A 101 9.10 -1.05 -13.18
N MET A 102 8.15 -0.59 -12.35
CA MET A 102 7.96 0.81 -12.01
C MET A 102 8.53 1.19 -10.65
N GLN A 103 8.51 0.27 -9.68
CA GLN A 103 9.11 0.46 -8.37
C GLN A 103 9.91 -0.80 -8.02
N GLU A 104 11.08 -0.63 -7.44
CA GLU A 104 11.92 -1.74 -6.94
C GLU A 104 12.75 -1.24 -5.75
N SER A 105 12.55 -1.84 -4.59
CA SER A 105 13.19 -1.41 -3.34
C SER A 105 13.17 -2.51 -2.28
N SER A 106 13.45 -2.13 -1.04
CA SER A 106 13.34 -2.97 0.14
C SER A 106 12.66 -2.24 1.29
N THR A 107 11.92 -2.96 2.13
CA THR A 107 11.35 -2.43 3.38
C THR A 107 12.42 -1.97 4.39
N ALA A 108 13.69 -2.33 4.17
CA ALA A 108 14.83 -1.78 4.90
C ALA A 108 15.06 -0.27 4.64
N GLN A 109 14.48 0.28 3.56
CA GLN A 109 14.59 1.70 3.19
C GLN A 109 13.49 2.57 3.80
N MET A 110 12.58 1.99 4.58
CA MET A 110 11.54 2.75 5.27
C MET A 110 12.16 3.72 6.27
N VAL A 111 11.78 5.00 6.18
CA VAL A 111 12.24 6.04 7.13
C VAL A 111 11.74 5.74 8.54
N HIS A 112 10.52 5.20 8.64
CA HIS A 112 9.93 4.69 9.87
C HIS A 112 9.47 3.26 9.62
N GLY A 113 10.11 2.29 10.28
CA GLY A 113 9.73 0.87 10.16
C GLY A 113 8.37 0.56 10.77
N VAL A 114 7.90 -0.68 10.61
CA VAL A 114 6.57 -1.12 11.07
C VAL A 114 6.37 -0.86 12.57
N ALA A 115 7.35 -1.23 13.39
CA ALA A 115 7.29 -1.04 14.83
C ALA A 115 7.13 0.45 15.21
N ALA A 116 7.88 1.33 14.57
CA ALA A 116 7.83 2.77 14.79
C ALA A 116 6.48 3.37 14.38
N LEU A 117 5.90 2.91 13.25
CA LEU A 117 4.57 3.35 12.79
C LEU A 117 3.46 2.94 13.78
N ILE A 118 3.46 1.69 14.23
CA ILE A 118 2.49 1.20 15.24
C ILE A 118 2.61 2.01 16.54
N ALA A 119 3.84 2.16 17.05
CA ALA A 119 4.09 2.96 18.25
C ALA A 119 3.66 4.43 18.07
N PHE A 120 3.86 5.00 16.88
CA PHE A 120 3.42 6.35 16.56
C PHE A 120 1.88 6.47 16.54
N CYS A 121 1.20 5.64 15.75
CA CYS A 121 -0.24 5.67 15.58
C CYS A 121 -0.97 5.37 16.90
N SER A 122 -0.47 4.41 17.68
CA SER A 122 -1.09 4.00 18.95
C SER A 122 -1.07 5.07 20.04
N ARG A 123 -0.30 6.16 19.87
CA ARG A 123 -0.39 7.31 20.78
C ARG A 123 -1.63 8.14 20.55
N ALA A 124 -2.03 8.28 19.28
CA ALA A 124 -3.20 9.04 18.88
C ALA A 124 -4.49 8.19 18.94
N PHE A 125 -4.39 6.96 18.46
CA PHE A 125 -5.53 6.07 18.24
C PHE A 125 -5.38 4.79 19.06
N THR A 126 -6.49 4.21 19.51
CA THR A 126 -6.48 2.78 19.86
C THR A 126 -6.55 2.01 18.55
N LEU A 127 -5.57 1.15 18.30
CA LEU A 127 -5.58 0.25 17.15
C LEU A 127 -6.32 -1.02 17.55
N GLU A 128 -7.27 -1.46 16.76
CA GLU A 128 -8.09 -2.64 17.03
C GLU A 128 -7.69 -3.83 16.14
N PRO A 129 -7.97 -5.08 16.56
CA PRO A 129 -7.78 -6.24 15.71
C PRO A 129 -8.51 -6.09 14.38
N GLY A 130 -7.78 -6.26 13.27
CA GLY A 130 -8.27 -6.04 11.92
C GLY A 130 -7.92 -4.67 11.34
N ASP A 131 -7.43 -3.71 12.14
CA ASP A 131 -6.91 -2.45 11.62
C ASP A 131 -5.73 -2.70 10.68
N ILE A 132 -5.65 -1.88 9.64
CA ILE A 132 -4.62 -1.96 8.61
C ILE A 132 -3.83 -0.67 8.60
N ILE A 133 -2.50 -0.79 8.62
CA ILE A 133 -1.58 0.32 8.43
C ILE A 133 -0.90 0.14 7.07
N ALA A 134 -1.23 1.02 6.13
CA ALA A 134 -0.48 1.22 4.89
C ALA A 134 0.81 1.98 5.24
N THR A 135 1.97 1.38 4.95
CA THR A 135 3.25 1.80 5.54
C THR A 135 4.07 2.77 4.69
N GLY A 136 3.57 3.16 3.53
CA GLY A 136 4.26 4.02 2.57
C GLY A 136 4.85 3.24 1.40
N THR A 137 5.07 3.97 0.31
CA THR A 137 5.55 3.43 -0.96
C THR A 137 6.98 3.89 -1.29
N PRO A 138 7.82 3.06 -1.96
CA PRO A 138 9.14 3.48 -2.41
C PRO A 138 9.07 4.47 -3.58
N SER A 139 10.24 5.01 -4.00
CA SER A 139 10.32 5.84 -5.20
C SER A 139 9.90 5.08 -6.47
N GLY A 140 9.51 5.82 -7.51
CA GLY A 140 9.15 5.27 -8.82
C GLY A 140 7.68 5.37 -9.21
N VAL A 141 6.83 5.98 -8.35
CA VAL A 141 5.44 6.30 -8.68
C VAL A 141 5.32 7.07 -10.00
N GLY A 142 4.23 6.85 -10.70
CA GLY A 142 3.97 7.37 -12.05
C GLY A 142 4.03 8.88 -12.16
N TRP A 143 3.53 9.58 -11.14
CA TRP A 143 3.40 11.04 -11.13
C TRP A 143 4.73 11.80 -11.20
N PHE A 144 5.80 11.25 -10.63
CA PHE A 144 7.12 11.89 -10.58
C PHE A 144 8.07 11.48 -11.71
N ARG A 145 7.59 10.66 -12.65
CA ARG A 145 8.35 10.28 -13.85
C ARG A 145 8.29 11.37 -14.92
N ASP A 146 9.29 11.37 -15.80
CA ASP A 146 9.33 12.21 -17.00
C ASP A 146 9.63 11.36 -18.25
N PRO A 147 8.64 11.14 -19.14
CA PRO A 147 7.25 11.58 -19.02
C PRO A 147 6.51 10.87 -17.88
N LYS A 148 5.42 11.50 -17.36
CA LYS A 148 4.56 10.88 -16.34
C LYS A 148 3.99 9.56 -16.84
N ARG A 149 3.88 8.58 -15.93
CA ARG A 149 3.28 7.26 -16.22
C ARG A 149 2.05 7.02 -15.34
N MET A 150 0.90 7.55 -15.75
CA MET A 150 -0.38 7.27 -15.09
C MET A 150 -0.95 5.92 -15.57
N LEU A 151 -1.77 5.30 -14.73
CA LEU A 151 -2.57 4.14 -15.11
C LEU A 151 -3.60 4.52 -16.17
N ARG A 152 -3.89 3.58 -17.06
CA ARG A 152 -4.82 3.74 -18.17
C ARG A 152 -5.79 2.57 -18.19
N ASP A 153 -6.95 2.74 -18.84
CA ASP A 153 -7.81 1.61 -19.15
C ASP A 153 -7.02 0.48 -19.83
N GLY A 154 -7.19 -0.74 -19.34
CA GLY A 154 -6.49 -1.93 -19.85
C GLY A 154 -5.19 -2.27 -19.15
N ASP A 155 -4.55 -1.35 -18.42
CA ASP A 155 -3.29 -1.64 -17.71
C ASP A 155 -3.48 -2.73 -16.64
N GLU A 156 -2.47 -3.57 -16.46
CA GLU A 156 -2.39 -4.54 -15.36
C GLU A 156 -1.29 -4.10 -14.38
N VAL A 157 -1.66 -3.92 -13.11
CA VAL A 157 -0.74 -3.53 -12.04
C VAL A 157 -0.45 -4.74 -11.17
N THR A 158 0.82 -4.99 -10.88
CA THR A 158 1.27 -6.00 -9.92
C THR A 158 2.05 -5.32 -8.79
N VAL A 159 1.58 -5.44 -7.55
CA VAL A 159 2.41 -5.22 -6.36
C VAL A 159 2.97 -6.57 -5.90
N GLU A 160 4.28 -6.68 -5.73
CA GLU A 160 4.95 -7.88 -5.29
C GLU A 160 5.79 -7.60 -4.06
N ILE A 161 5.62 -8.41 -3.03
CA ILE A 161 6.43 -8.36 -1.81
C ILE A 161 6.98 -9.75 -1.53
N GLU A 162 8.27 -9.80 -1.27
CA GLU A 162 8.98 -11.03 -0.90
C GLU A 162 8.26 -11.72 0.27
N ARG A 163 8.13 -13.06 0.20
CA ARG A 163 7.41 -13.90 1.18
C ARG A 163 5.90 -13.67 1.31
N VAL A 164 5.34 -12.60 0.76
CA VAL A 164 3.89 -12.34 0.78
C VAL A 164 3.22 -12.80 -0.51
N GLY A 165 3.78 -12.44 -1.67
CA GLY A 165 3.26 -12.82 -2.98
C GLY A 165 2.94 -11.63 -3.89
N ARG A 166 2.07 -11.87 -4.87
CA ARG A 166 1.75 -10.90 -5.94
C ARG A 166 0.28 -10.49 -5.89
N LEU A 167 0.01 -9.23 -5.63
CA LEU A 167 -1.29 -8.59 -5.77
C LEU A 167 -1.42 -8.07 -7.20
N VAL A 168 -2.36 -8.61 -7.99
CA VAL A 168 -2.55 -8.27 -9.40
C VAL A 168 -3.96 -7.71 -9.60
N ASN A 169 -4.06 -6.58 -10.29
CA ASN A 169 -5.32 -5.91 -10.58
C ASN A 169 -5.30 -5.35 -12.01
N ARG A 170 -6.46 -5.31 -12.67
CA ARG A 170 -6.63 -4.69 -13.99
C ARG A 170 -7.32 -3.34 -13.85
N CYS A 171 -6.87 -2.36 -14.61
CA CYS A 171 -7.42 -1.02 -14.62
C CYS A 171 -8.58 -0.94 -15.62
N ARG A 172 -9.65 -0.24 -15.22
CA ARG A 172 -10.84 0.01 -16.04
C ARG A 172 -11.32 1.44 -15.87
N GLU A 173 -11.57 2.11 -16.98
CA GLU A 173 -12.38 3.34 -16.96
C GLU A 173 -13.87 2.95 -17.01
N GLU A 174 -14.72 3.65 -16.23
CA GLU A 174 -16.18 3.43 -16.18
C GLU A 174 -16.95 4.17 -17.29
#